data_AF-K4GR16-F1
#
_entry.id   AF-K4GR16-F1
#
_cell.length_a   1.000
_cell.length_b   1.000
_cell.length_c   1.000
_cell.angle_alpha   90.00
_cell.angle_beta   90.00
_cell.angle_gamma   90.00
#
_symmetry.space_group_name_H-M   'P 1'
#
loop_
_entity.id
_entity.type
_entity.pdbx_description
1 polymer ?
#
loop_
_entity_poly.entity_id
_entity_poly.type
_entity_poly.pdbx_seq_one_letter_code
_entity_poly.pdbx_strand_id
1 'polypeptide(L)'
;KPGKPRSTTNIFVLNLSIADLAYLLFCIPFQSTVYMMPSWVLGTFICKFIHYFFTVSMLVSIFTLSAMSVDRYVAIVHSRRSSALRVSRNALFGVGVIWLLSIAMASPVAHHQRIVYKENINQTFCWEEWPNLQHKKVYVI
;
A
#
# COMPACT_ATOMS: atom_id res chain seq x y z
N LYS A 1 13.69 -34.64 6.22
CA LYS A 1 14.46 -33.46 5.73
C LYS A 1 13.71 -32.19 6.15
N PRO A 2 14.07 -31.53 7.26
CA PRO A 2 13.50 -30.24 7.61
C PRO A 2 14.15 -29.17 6.72
N GLY A 3 13.38 -28.21 6.20
CA GLY A 3 13.94 -27.05 5.48
C GLY A 3 13.57 -26.89 4.01
N LYS A 4 12.52 -27.53 3.47
CA LYS A 4 11.97 -27.09 2.18
C LYS A 4 11.07 -25.87 2.45
N PRO A 5 11.41 -24.66 1.98
CA PRO A 5 10.57 -23.49 2.19
C PRO A 5 9.19 -23.74 1.57
N ARG A 6 8.12 -23.36 2.26
CA ARG A 6 6.76 -23.45 1.74
C ARG A 6 6.67 -22.49 0.55
N SER A 7 6.60 -23.05 -0.66
CA SER A 7 6.58 -22.29 -1.94
C SER A 7 5.58 -21.12 -1.92
N THR A 8 4.48 -21.26 -1.19
CA THR A 8 3.44 -20.25 -1.00
C THR A 8 3.93 -19.04 -0.19
N THR A 9 4.53 -19.27 0.98
CA THR A 9 5.00 -18.21 1.87
C THR A 9 6.08 -17.38 1.18
N ASN A 10 6.93 -18.00 0.37
CA ASN A 10 7.96 -17.29 -0.41
C ASN A 10 7.36 -16.28 -1.41
N ILE A 11 6.20 -16.57 -1.99
CA ILE A 11 5.52 -15.64 -2.91
C ILE A 11 5.06 -14.39 -2.17
N PHE A 12 4.45 -14.55 -0.98
CA PHE A 12 4.04 -13.42 -0.17
C PHE A 12 5.22 -12.60 0.35
N VAL A 13 6.31 -13.25 0.78
CA VAL A 13 7.55 -12.57 1.16
C VAL A 13 8.08 -11.74 -0.01
N LEU A 14 8.17 -12.33 -1.20
CA LEU A 14 8.65 -11.63 -2.39
C LEU A 14 7.74 -10.43 -2.75
N ASN A 15 6.42 -10.59 -2.70
CA ASN A 15 5.47 -9.49 -2.93
C ASN A 15 5.68 -8.34 -1.93
N LEU A 16 5.86 -8.67 -0.65
CA LEU A 16 6.12 -7.69 0.40
C LEU A 16 7.43 -6.94 0.14
N SER A 17 8.52 -7.67 -0.14
CA SER A 17 9.82 -7.06 -0.44
C SER A 17 9.78 -6.17 -1.69
N ILE A 18 9.03 -6.54 -2.72
CA ILE A 18 8.85 -5.70 -3.92
C ILE A 18 8.07 -4.44 -3.57
N ALA A 19 6.98 -4.55 -2.80
CA ALA A 19 6.17 -3.41 -2.39
C ALA A 19 6.98 -2.42 -1.53
N ASP A 20 7.75 -2.93 -0.57
CA ASP A 20 8.60 -2.12 0.30
C ASP A 20 9.75 -1.46 -0.49
N LEU A 21 10.40 -2.19 -1.40
CA LEU A 21 11.46 -1.62 -2.23
C LEU A 21 10.92 -0.53 -3.16
N ALA A 22 9.75 -0.77 -3.77
CA ALA A 22 9.10 0.24 -4.61
C ALA A 22 8.73 1.49 -3.80
N TYR A 23 8.23 1.31 -2.58
CA TYR A 23 7.97 2.42 -1.66
C TYR A 23 9.24 3.21 -1.33
N LEU A 24 10.34 2.51 -1.00
CA LEU A 24 11.61 3.15 -0.70
C LEU A 24 12.19 3.91 -1.90
N LEU A 25 12.03 3.40 -3.12
CA LEU A 25 12.55 4.03 -4.33
C LEU A 25 11.69 5.20 -4.82
N PHE A 26 10.36 5.08 -4.74
CA PHE A 26 9.43 6.03 -5.37
C PHE A 26 8.77 7.01 -4.40
N CYS A 27 8.64 6.71 -3.10
CA CYS A 27 8.05 7.64 -2.14
C CYS A 27 9.10 8.40 -1.34
N ILE A 28 10.13 7.71 -0.83
CA ILE A 28 11.08 8.31 0.11
C ILE A 28 11.87 9.48 -0.46
N PRO A 29 12.44 9.42 -1.69
CA PRO A 29 13.21 10.55 -2.22
C PRO A 29 12.35 11.81 -2.36
N PHE A 30 11.13 11.66 -2.88
CA PHE A 30 10.23 12.79 -3.05
C PHE A 30 9.72 13.33 -1.72
N GLN A 31 9.39 12.45 -0.77
CA GLN A 31 8.98 12.87 0.56
C GLN A 31 10.12 13.62 1.28
N SER A 32 11.36 13.15 1.14
CA SER A 32 12.56 13.84 1.64
C SER A 32 12.71 15.22 1.02
N THR A 33 12.54 15.33 -0.31
CA THR A 33 12.55 16.62 -1.01
C THR A 33 11.49 17.58 -0.49
N VAL A 34 10.27 17.09 -0.22
CA VAL A 34 9.17 17.90 0.34
C VAL A 34 9.48 18.33 1.78
N TYR A 35 10.12 17.49 2.59
CA TYR A 35 10.52 17.87 3.95
C TYR A 35 11.65 18.91 3.98
N MET A 36 12.54 18.90 2.99
CA MET A 36 13.65 19.86 2.91
C MET A 36 13.23 21.20 2.29
N MET A 37 12.16 21.22 1.49
CA MET A 37 11.69 22.46 0.87
C MET A 37 10.59 23.14 1.69
N PRO A 38 10.62 24.48 1.78
CA PRO A 38 9.62 25.24 2.52
C PRO A 38 8.25 25.29 1.80
N SER A 39 8.19 24.93 0.52
CA SER A 39 6.95 24.94 -0.28
C SER A 39 6.90 23.81 -1.29
N TRP A 40 5.69 23.44 -1.70
CA TRP A 40 5.46 22.40 -2.70
C TRP A 40 5.70 22.93 -4.12
N VAL A 41 6.74 22.40 -4.80
CA VAL A 41 7.13 22.79 -6.17
C VAL A 41 7.04 21.67 -7.21
N LEU A 42 6.73 20.43 -6.78
CA LEU A 42 6.76 19.23 -7.64
C LEU A 42 5.50 19.06 -8.52
N GLY A 43 4.58 20.02 -8.47
CA GLY A 43 3.34 20.01 -9.26
C GLY A 43 2.24 19.07 -8.72
N THR A 44 1.05 19.16 -9.33
CA THR A 44 -0.16 18.49 -8.85
C THR A 44 -0.15 16.98 -9.07
N PHE A 45 0.45 16.52 -10.17
CA PHE A 45 0.58 15.09 -10.48
C PHE A 45 1.38 14.36 -9.41
N ILE A 46 2.55 14.88 -9.05
CA ILE A 46 3.43 14.27 -8.05
C ILE A 46 2.78 14.26 -6.66
N CYS A 47 2.03 15.33 -6.31
CA CYS A 47 1.27 15.40 -5.06
C CYS A 47 0.27 14.24 -4.95
N LYS A 48 -0.55 14.04 -5.98
CA LYS A 48 -1.51 12.93 -6.01
C LYS A 48 -0.82 11.57 -6.06
N PHE A 49 0.20 11.44 -6.90
CA PHE A 49 0.89 10.17 -7.15
C PHE A 49 1.59 9.65 -5.89
N ILE A 50 2.36 10.47 -5.19
CA ILE A 50 3.10 10.03 -3.98
C ILE A 50 2.13 9.58 -2.90
N HIS A 51 1.10 10.38 -2.61
CA HIS A 51 0.12 10.05 -1.57
C HIS A 51 -0.68 8.79 -1.95
N TYR A 52 -1.10 8.66 -3.21
CA TYR A 52 -1.77 7.48 -3.70
C TYR A 52 -0.88 6.22 -3.59
N PHE A 53 0.36 6.31 -4.07
CA PHE A 53 1.31 5.19 -4.05
C PHE A 53 1.68 4.79 -2.62
N PHE A 54 1.89 5.76 -1.72
CA PHE A 54 2.06 5.52 -0.29
C PHE A 54 0.92 4.68 0.28
N THR A 55 -0.33 5.08 0.03
CA THR A 55 -1.52 4.37 0.54
C THR A 55 -1.64 2.98 -0.07
N VAL A 56 -1.40 2.82 -1.37
CA VAL A 56 -1.42 1.50 -2.03
C VAL A 56 -0.37 0.58 -1.42
N SER A 57 0.89 1.03 -1.29
CA SER A 57 1.96 0.22 -0.70
C SER A 57 1.63 -0.20 0.73
N MET A 58 1.11 0.72 1.56
CA MET A 58 0.68 0.41 2.93
C MET A 58 -0.39 -0.69 2.96
N LEU A 59 -1.43 -0.56 2.13
CA LEU A 59 -2.52 -1.54 2.05
C LEU A 59 -2.04 -2.91 1.53
N VAL A 60 -1.18 -2.93 0.51
CA VAL A 60 -0.58 -4.17 -0.01
C VAL A 60 0.20 -4.89 1.09
N SER A 61 1.01 -4.18 1.88
CA SER A 61 1.77 -4.78 2.98
C SER A 61 0.85 -5.34 4.07
N ILE A 62 -0.17 -4.58 4.51
CA ILE A 62 -1.13 -5.03 5.53
C ILE A 62 -1.89 -6.29 5.07
N PHE A 63 -2.42 -6.29 3.85
CA PHE A 63 -3.16 -7.43 3.34
C PHE A 63 -2.25 -8.63 3.09
N THR A 64 -1.00 -8.42 2.66
CA THR A 64 -0.01 -9.49 2.50
C THR A 64 0.31 -10.15 3.84
N LEU A 65 0.57 -9.36 4.89
CA LEU A 65 0.81 -9.87 6.25
C LEU A 65 -0.41 -10.63 6.80
N SER A 66 -1.61 -10.13 6.53
CA SER A 66 -2.86 -10.78 6.89
C SER A 66 -3.00 -12.14 6.19
N ALA A 67 -2.75 -12.19 4.87
CA ALA A 67 -2.78 -13.42 4.09
C ALA A 67 -1.73 -14.44 4.55
N MET A 68 -0.52 -13.99 4.90
CA MET A 68 0.51 -14.86 5.48
C MET A 68 0.10 -15.44 6.84
N SER A 69 -0.59 -14.66 7.66
CA SER A 69 -1.12 -15.11 8.96
C SER A 69 -2.21 -16.16 8.77
N VAL A 70 -3.13 -15.95 7.82
CA VAL A 70 -4.17 -16.92 7.45
C VAL A 70 -3.55 -18.20 6.89
N ASP A 71 -2.56 -18.11 5.99
CA ASP A 71 -1.85 -19.27 5.43
C ASP A 71 -1.23 -20.13 6.55
N ARG A 72 -0.58 -19.48 7.54
CA ARG A 72 -0.03 -20.18 8.70
C ARG A 72 -1.10 -20.83 9.57
N TYR A 73 -2.21 -20.13 9.83
CA TYR A 73 -3.32 -20.67 10.60
C TYR A 73 -3.92 -21.91 9.93
N VAL A 74 -4.23 -21.83 8.64
CA VAL A 74 -4.79 -22.95 7.86
C VAL A 74 -3.81 -24.12 7.82
N ALA A 75 -2.52 -23.87 7.61
CA ALA A 75 -1.50 -24.92 7.59
C ALA A 75 -1.36 -25.68 8.94
N ILE A 76 -1.60 -25.01 10.07
CA ILE A 76 -1.51 -25.60 11.41
C ILE A 76 -2.80 -26.34 11.77
N VAL A 77 -3.95 -25.66 11.66
CA VAL A 77 -5.25 -26.18 12.11
C VAL A 77 -5.81 -27.22 11.13
N HIS A 78 -5.69 -26.95 9.83
CA HIS A 78 -6.22 -27.81 8.77
C HIS A 78 -5.10 -28.62 8.13
N SER A 79 -4.29 -29.31 8.95
CA SER A 79 -3.12 -30.14 8.59
C SER A 79 -3.37 -31.27 7.53
N ARG A 80 -4.52 -31.28 6.84
CA ARG A 80 -4.89 -32.26 5.82
C ARG A 80 -4.43 -31.86 4.42
N ARG A 81 -3.47 -32.64 3.90
CA ARG A 81 -3.22 -32.96 2.47
C ARG A 81 -3.21 -31.76 1.51
N SER A 82 -2.32 -30.79 1.72
CA SER A 82 -2.05 -29.77 0.71
C SER A 82 -1.03 -30.28 -0.30
N SER A 83 -1.51 -30.60 -1.51
CA SER A 83 -0.67 -30.62 -2.70
C SER A 83 -0.11 -29.20 -2.86
N ALA A 84 1.16 -28.98 -2.49
CA ALA A 84 1.79 -27.66 -2.38
C ALA A 84 1.64 -26.79 -3.65
N LEU A 85 1.43 -27.40 -4.80
CA LEU A 85 1.13 -26.74 -6.08
C LEU A 85 -0.24 -26.05 -6.12
N ARG A 86 -1.26 -26.62 -5.44
CA ARG A 86 -2.63 -26.08 -5.42
C ARG A 86 -2.73 -24.83 -4.53
N VAL A 87 -1.96 -24.77 -3.44
CA VAL A 87 -1.88 -23.59 -2.57
C VAL A 87 -1.05 -22.47 -3.21
N SER A 88 0.02 -22.80 -3.97
CA SER A 88 0.83 -21.80 -4.68
C SER A 88 0.01 -20.99 -5.72
N ARG A 89 -0.82 -21.67 -6.53
CA ARG A 89 -1.72 -20.99 -7.48
C ARG A 89 -2.75 -20.09 -6.77
N ASN A 90 -3.27 -20.55 -5.63
CA ASN A 90 -4.19 -19.76 -4.83
C ASN A 90 -3.50 -18.53 -4.20
N ALA A 91 -2.22 -18.62 -3.84
CA ALA A 91 -1.47 -17.45 -3.36
C ALA A 91 -1.19 -16.43 -4.45
N LEU A 92 -0.89 -16.86 -5.68
CA LEU A 92 -0.73 -15.92 -6.80
C LEU A 92 -2.05 -15.19 -7.10
N PHE A 93 -3.17 -15.91 -7.07
CA PHE A 93 -4.50 -15.28 -7.15
C PHE A 93 -4.75 -14.32 -5.99
N GLY A 94 -4.38 -14.72 -4.76
CA GLY A 94 -4.46 -13.87 -3.57
C GLY A 94 -3.67 -12.58 -3.70
N VAL A 95 -2.43 -12.63 -4.23
CA VAL A 95 -1.64 -11.42 -4.52
C VAL A 95 -2.37 -10.52 -5.52
N GLY A 96 -2.94 -11.08 -6.60
CA GLY A 96 -3.75 -10.31 -7.54
C GLY A 96 -4.93 -9.60 -6.88
N VAL A 97 -5.65 -10.30 -5.99
CA VAL A 97 -6.77 -9.72 -5.22
C VAL A 97 -6.28 -8.61 -4.28
N ILE A 98 -5.15 -8.82 -3.59
CA ILE A 98 -4.56 -7.81 -2.70
C ILE A 98 -4.27 -6.52 -3.47
N TRP A 99 -3.62 -6.61 -4.63
CA TRP A 99 -3.32 -5.45 -5.45
C TRP A 99 -4.59 -4.72 -5.92
N LEU A 100 -5.59 -5.46 -6.41
CA LEU A 100 -6.85 -4.89 -6.87
C LEU A 100 -7.59 -4.17 -5.73
N LEU A 101 -7.68 -4.78 -4.55
CA LEU A 101 -8.31 -4.18 -3.37
C LEU A 101 -7.56 -2.92 -2.91
N SER A 102 -6.24 -2.99 -2.82
CA SER A 102 -5.42 -1.84 -2.42
C SER A 102 -5.56 -0.65 -3.37
N ILE A 103 -5.55 -0.90 -4.69
CA ILE A 103 -5.75 0.12 -5.72
C ILE A 103 -7.15 0.73 -5.61
N ALA A 104 -8.18 -0.09 -5.47
CA ALA A 104 -9.56 0.37 -5.37
C ALA A 104 -9.78 1.25 -4.12
N MET A 105 -9.25 0.82 -2.97
CA MET A 105 -9.38 1.52 -1.69
C MET A 105 -8.53 2.81 -1.60
N ALA A 106 -7.41 2.87 -2.32
CA ALA A 106 -6.58 4.07 -2.38
C ALA A 106 -7.14 5.15 -3.34
N SER A 107 -8.09 4.79 -4.22
CA SER A 107 -8.63 5.69 -5.23
C SER A 107 -9.17 7.04 -4.69
N PRO A 108 -9.82 7.12 -3.50
CA PRO A 108 -10.26 8.39 -2.95
C PRO A 108 -9.10 9.33 -2.57
N VAL A 109 -7.94 8.79 -2.16
CA VAL A 109 -6.75 9.60 -1.85
C VAL A 109 -6.34 10.43 -3.06
N ALA A 110 -6.24 9.80 -4.24
CA ALA A 110 -5.84 10.51 -5.45
C ALA A 110 -6.83 11.61 -5.86
N HIS A 111 -8.11 11.44 -5.54
CA HIS A 111 -9.15 12.41 -5.84
C HIS A 111 -9.14 13.61 -4.88
N HIS A 112 -8.96 13.35 -3.58
CA HIS A 112 -9.04 14.37 -2.53
C HIS A 112 -7.71 15.11 -2.28
N GLN A 113 -6.57 14.60 -2.75
CA GLN A 113 -5.29 15.30 -2.65
C GLN A 113 -5.18 16.44 -3.67
N ARG A 114 -4.96 17.67 -3.17
CA ARG A 114 -4.84 18.89 -3.98
C ARG A 114 -3.71 19.78 -3.47
N ILE A 115 -3.23 20.67 -4.34
CA ILE A 115 -2.30 21.73 -3.92
C ILE A 115 -3.13 22.89 -3.38
N VAL A 116 -2.86 23.28 -2.14
CA VAL A 116 -3.50 24.39 -1.46
C VAL A 116 -2.45 25.48 -1.22
N TYR A 117 -2.80 26.72 -1.56
CA TYR A 117 -2.00 27.89 -1.25
C TYR A 117 -2.43 28.47 0.10
N LYS A 118 -1.48 28.69 0.99
CA LYS A 118 -1.75 29.24 2.32
C LYS A 118 -1.21 30.66 2.41
N GLU A 119 -2.10 31.64 2.26
CA GLU A 119 -1.79 33.08 2.26
C GLU A 119 -0.99 33.52 3.49
N ASN A 120 -1.34 33.02 4.68
CA ASN A 120 -0.66 33.40 5.93
C ASN A 120 0.86 33.16 5.95
N ILE A 121 1.36 32.23 5.13
CA ILE A 121 2.79 31.87 5.08
C ILE A 121 3.37 31.95 3.66
N ASN A 122 2.60 32.48 2.68
CA ASN A 122 2.98 32.58 1.27
C ASN A 122 3.57 31.28 0.68
N GLN A 123 3.08 30.12 1.11
CA GLN A 123 3.60 28.81 0.72
C GLN A 123 2.48 27.87 0.21
N THR A 124 2.86 26.98 -0.70
CA THR A 124 2.00 25.93 -1.25
C THR A 124 2.25 24.61 -0.53
N PHE A 125 1.17 23.85 -0.29
CA PHE A 125 1.22 22.53 0.33
C PHE A 125 0.38 21.54 -0.47
N CYS A 126 0.81 20.28 -0.50
CA CYS A 126 -0.05 19.18 -0.90
C CYS A 126 -0.88 18.75 0.32
N TRP A 127 -2.20 18.88 0.24
CA TRP A 127 -3.09 18.58 1.35
C TRP A 127 -4.40 17.96 0.87
N GLU A 128 -5.07 17.25 1.78
CA GLU A 128 -6.39 16.67 1.54
C GLU A 128 -7.51 17.72 1.66
N GLU A 129 -8.24 17.92 0.57
CA GLU A 129 -9.40 18.82 0.54
C GLU A 129 -10.69 17.99 0.48
N TRP A 130 -11.37 17.92 1.63
CA TRP A 130 -12.64 17.21 1.77
C TRP A 130 -13.79 18.23 1.85
N PRO A 131 -14.80 18.15 0.98
CA PRO A 131 -15.94 19.09 1.00
C PRO A 131 -16.82 18.94 2.24
N ASN A 132 -16.80 17.77 2.89
CA ASN A 132 -17.55 17.49 4.12
C ASN A 132 -16.69 16.69 5.11
N LEU A 133 -16.60 17.16 6.35
CA LEU A 133 -15.85 16.49 7.43
C LEU A 133 -16.40 15.08 7.76
N GLN A 134 -17.68 14.83 7.51
CA GLN A 134 -18.31 13.52 7.71
C GLN A 134 -17.79 12.47 6.72
N HIS A 135 -17.57 12.86 5.46
CA HIS A 135 -16.98 11.97 4.45
C HIS A 135 -15.52 11.67 4.76
N LYS A 136 -14.79 12.66 5.30
CA LYS A 136 -13.43 12.45 5.80
C LYS A 136 -13.39 11.40 6.91
N LYS A 137 -14.33 11.45 7.87
CA LYS A 137 -14.40 10.46 8.97
C LYS A 137 -14.61 9.05 8.43
N VAL A 138 -15.53 8.84 7.49
CA VAL A 138 -15.79 7.51 6.91
C VAL A 138 -14.57 6.92 6.20
N TYR A 139 -13.70 7.76 5.62
CA TYR A 139 -12.49 7.30 4.93
C TYR A 139 -11.29 7.04 5.87
N VAL A 140 -11.24 7.74 7.01
CA VAL A 140 -10.12 7.68 7.97
C VAL A 140 -10.41 6.77 9.18
N ILE A 141 -11.62 6.21 9.27
CA ILE A 141 -12.05 5.24 10.30
C ILE A 141 -11.64 3.82 9.92
#